data_AF-A0A8S3J0M1-F1
#
_entry.id   AF-A0A8S3J0M1-F1
#
_cell.length_a   1.000
_cell.length_b   1.000
_cell.length_c   1.000
_cell.angle_alpha   90.00
_cell.angle_beta   90.00
_cell.angle_gamma   90.00
#
_symmetry.space_group_name_H-M   'P 1'
#
loop_
_entity.id
_entity.type
_entity.pdbx_description
1 polymer ?
#
loop_
_entity_poly.entity_id
_entity_poly.type
_entity_poly.pdbx_seq_one_letter_code
_entity_poly.pdbx_strand_id
1 'polypeptide(L)'
;MSCSLFCKLAFLLRQKFSAFGSDVSITVRCLKVLVRAIDVSSVMKNSQEMVRASLLPLFTNIAEDLNQTVQNLEQNRYSNIKGTLQRGTTSLAYIHMVLLPMLSSLLDHLGKNHYGVDVFENEIQLAGYKILNALWIIGTKGRTFVDR
;
A
#
# COMPACT_ATOMS: atom_id res chain seq x y z
N MET A 1 7.29 -3.47 -18.86
CA MET A 1 6.67 -4.77 -18.52
C MET A 1 6.82 -5.15 -17.04
N SER A 2 7.98 -4.96 -16.40
CA SER A 2 8.20 -5.40 -15.01
C SER A 2 7.41 -4.60 -13.96
N CYS A 3 7.34 -3.26 -14.08
CA CYS A 3 6.56 -2.42 -13.16
C CYS A 3 5.04 -2.68 -13.25
N SER A 4 4.52 -2.95 -14.46
CA SER A 4 3.12 -3.33 -14.65
C SER A 4 2.78 -4.69 -14.03
N LEU A 5 3.70 -5.65 -14.00
CA LEU A 5 3.49 -6.94 -13.34
C LEU A 5 3.41 -6.78 -11.82
N PHE A 6 4.30 -5.95 -11.25
CA PHE A 6 4.23 -5.61 -9.83
C PHE A 6 2.88 -4.98 -9.46
N CYS A 7 2.44 -3.96 -10.22
CA CYS A 7 1.18 -3.28 -9.94
C CYS A 7 -0.04 -4.22 -10.10
N LYS A 8 -0.03 -5.11 -11.11
CA LYS A 8 -1.06 -6.13 -11.31
C LYS A 8 -1.11 -7.13 -10.15
N LEU A 9 0.05 -7.59 -9.67
CA LEU A 9 0.11 -8.54 -8.55
C LEU A 9 -0.31 -7.88 -7.23
N ALA A 10 0.10 -6.63 -6.99
CA ALA A 10 -0.36 -5.84 -5.86
C ALA A 10 -1.88 -5.63 -5.89
N PHE A 11 -2.44 -5.34 -7.06
CA PHE A 11 -3.89 -5.21 -7.25
C PHE A 11 -4.64 -6.53 -7.04
N LEU A 12 -4.10 -7.65 -7.52
CA LEU A 12 -4.67 -8.97 -7.30
C LEU A 12 -4.70 -9.32 -5.80
N LEU A 13 -3.60 -9.05 -5.09
CA LEU A 13 -3.50 -9.28 -3.65
C LEU A 13 -4.48 -8.38 -2.87
N ARG A 14 -4.68 -7.15 -3.31
CA ARG A 14 -5.72 -6.24 -2.80
C ARG A 14 -7.12 -6.84 -2.97
N GLN A 15 -7.47 -7.30 -4.17
CA GLN A 15 -8.81 -7.82 -4.46
C GLN A 15 -9.10 -9.20 -3.83
N LYS A 16 -8.07 -10.04 -3.69
CA LYS A 16 -8.22 -11.45 -3.32
C LYS A 16 -7.50 -11.79 -2.01
N PHE A 17 -7.31 -10.81 -1.12
CA PHE A 17 -6.57 -10.99 0.14
C PHE A 17 -6.98 -12.25 0.92
N SER A 18 -8.29 -12.49 1.09
CA SER A 18 -8.80 -13.67 1.79
C SER A 18 -8.48 -14.99 1.10
N ALA A 19 -8.33 -15.00 -0.23
CA ALA A 19 -8.01 -16.20 -1.00
C ALA A 19 -6.54 -16.62 -0.85
N PHE A 20 -5.64 -15.69 -0.48
CA PHE A 20 -4.24 -16.01 -0.22
C PHE A 20 -4.04 -16.72 1.13
N GLY A 21 -4.94 -16.57 2.09
CA GLY A 21 -4.91 -17.32 3.36
C GLY A 21 -3.53 -17.31 4.04
N SER A 22 -2.95 -18.49 4.26
CA SER A 22 -1.61 -18.67 4.86
C SER A 22 -0.46 -18.15 3.99
N ASP A 23 -0.68 -18.03 2.68
CA ASP A 23 0.36 -17.73 1.69
C ASP A 23 0.57 -16.22 1.51
N VAL A 24 -0.17 -15.39 2.24
CA VAL A 24 -0.02 -13.91 2.25
C VAL A 24 1.44 -13.52 2.52
N SER A 25 2.08 -14.11 3.54
CA SER A 25 3.45 -13.78 3.92
C SER A 25 4.46 -14.08 2.79
N ILE A 26 4.30 -15.24 2.15
CA ILE A 26 5.13 -15.67 1.02
C ILE A 26 4.91 -14.74 -0.18
N THR A 27 3.65 -14.42 -0.49
CA THR A 27 3.28 -13.54 -1.61
C THR A 27 3.83 -12.12 -1.43
N VAL A 28 3.72 -11.57 -0.22
CA VAL A 28 4.31 -10.27 0.12
C VAL A 28 5.83 -10.31 0.00
N ARG A 29 6.48 -11.41 0.43
CA ARG A 29 7.92 -11.59 0.23
C ARG A 29 8.30 -11.60 -1.25
N CYS A 30 7.55 -12.32 -2.09
CA CYS A 30 7.74 -12.33 -3.54
C CYS A 30 7.59 -10.91 -4.13
N LEU A 31 6.56 -10.16 -3.73
CA LEU A 31 6.39 -8.77 -4.15
C LEU A 31 7.59 -7.89 -3.76
N LYS A 32 8.09 -8.01 -2.53
CA LYS A 32 9.26 -7.24 -2.05
C LYS A 32 10.52 -7.58 -2.86
N VAL A 33 10.73 -8.86 -3.19
CA VAL A 33 11.86 -9.28 -4.04
C VAL A 33 11.69 -8.77 -5.46
N LEU A 34 10.49 -8.87 -6.04
CA LEU A 34 10.19 -8.36 -7.37
C LEU A 34 10.45 -6.85 -7.48
N VAL A 35 9.99 -6.06 -6.51
CA VAL A 35 10.26 -4.60 -6.47
C VAL A 35 11.75 -4.32 -6.55
N ARG A 36 12.57 -5.07 -5.81
CA ARG A 36 14.02 -4.90 -5.80
C ARG A 36 14.70 -5.38 -7.08
N ALA A 37 14.12 -6.39 -7.73
CA ALA A 37 14.63 -6.95 -8.98
C ALA A 37 14.23 -6.13 -10.21
N ILE A 38 13.26 -5.22 -10.10
CA ILE A 38 12.98 -4.27 -11.17
C ILE A 38 14.17 -3.33 -11.27
N ASP A 39 14.85 -3.36 -12.41
CA ASP A 39 15.82 -2.31 -12.78
C ASP A 39 15.03 -1.03 -13.09
N VAL A 40 14.69 -0.29 -12.03
CA VAL A 40 13.99 0.99 -12.16
C VAL A 40 14.84 1.99 -12.92
N SER A 41 16.17 1.88 -12.93
CA SER A 41 17.03 2.78 -13.69
C SER A 41 16.86 2.64 -15.21
N SER A 42 16.86 1.42 -15.73
CA SER A 42 16.60 1.18 -17.15
C SER A 42 15.16 1.51 -17.53
N VAL A 43 14.19 1.31 -16.62
CA VAL A 43 12.77 1.59 -16.90
C VAL A 43 12.47 3.10 -16.85
N MET A 44 13.08 3.85 -15.92
CA MET A 44 12.86 5.30 -15.79
C MET A 44 13.40 6.04 -17.00
N LYS A 45 14.63 5.69 -17.44
CA LYS A 45 15.29 6.35 -18.58
C LYS A 45 14.51 6.22 -19.88
N ASN A 46 13.79 5.12 -20.07
CA ASN A 46 13.08 4.84 -21.32
C ASN A 46 11.57 5.10 -21.25
N SER A 47 10.97 5.17 -20.06
CA SER A 47 9.52 5.05 -19.91
C SER A 47 8.97 5.61 -18.58
N GLN A 48 9.48 6.76 -18.13
CA GLN A 48 9.07 7.43 -16.89
C GLN A 48 7.55 7.63 -16.78
N GLU A 49 6.89 8.11 -17.84
CA GLU A 49 5.44 8.31 -17.86
C GLU A 49 4.66 7.00 -17.66
N MET A 50 5.11 5.90 -18.26
CA MET A 50 4.44 4.59 -18.10
C MET A 50 4.54 4.08 -16.67
N VAL A 51 5.64 4.35 -15.97
CA VAL A 51 5.75 3.98 -14.55
C VAL A 51 4.85 4.83 -13.70
N ARG A 52 4.81 6.15 -13.92
CA ARG A 52 3.87 7.02 -13.21
C ARG A 52 2.43 6.57 -13.44
N ALA A 53 2.05 6.27 -14.67
CA ALA A 53 0.73 5.75 -15.01
C ALA A 53 0.42 4.40 -14.31
N SER A 54 1.43 3.56 -14.08
CA SER A 54 1.26 2.29 -13.37
C SER A 54 1.18 2.46 -11.84
N LEU A 55 1.97 3.39 -11.28
CA LEU A 55 2.05 3.64 -9.84
C LEU A 55 0.91 4.51 -9.33
N LEU A 56 0.38 5.43 -10.12
CA LEU A 56 -0.69 6.32 -9.70
C LEU A 56 -1.92 5.55 -9.17
N PRO A 57 -2.50 4.58 -9.91
CA PRO A 57 -3.60 3.77 -9.39
C PRO A 57 -3.23 3.01 -8.11
N LEU A 58 -1.98 2.54 -7.99
CA LEU A 58 -1.51 1.85 -6.79
C LEU A 58 -1.53 2.77 -5.57
N PHE A 59 -0.93 3.97 -5.69
CA PHE A 59 -0.89 4.96 -4.61
C PHE A 59 -2.28 5.45 -4.24
N THR A 60 -3.15 5.71 -5.23
CA THR A 60 -4.54 6.12 -5.00
C THR A 60 -5.32 5.04 -4.23
N ASN A 61 -5.20 3.77 -4.63
CA ASN A 61 -5.84 2.66 -3.92
C ASN A 61 -5.33 2.52 -2.48
N ILE A 62 -4.02 2.65 -2.26
CA ILE A 62 -3.42 2.59 -0.91
C ILE A 62 -3.93 3.74 -0.05
N ALA A 63 -4.00 4.96 -0.59
CA ALA A 63 -4.54 6.12 0.09
C ALA A 63 -6.01 5.92 0.48
N GLU A 64 -6.82 5.38 -0.43
CA GLU A 64 -8.23 5.08 -0.18
C GLU A 64 -8.41 4.01 0.90
N ASP A 65 -7.69 2.89 0.81
CA ASP A 65 -7.74 1.79 1.79
C ASP A 65 -7.39 2.27 3.20
N LEU A 66 -6.34 3.09 3.33
CA LEU A 66 -5.94 3.68 4.62
C LEU A 66 -6.96 4.70 5.13
N ASN A 67 -7.51 5.55 4.27
CA ASN A 67 -8.51 6.53 4.67
C ASN A 67 -9.80 5.85 5.15
N GLN A 68 -10.24 4.78 4.48
CA GLN A 68 -11.37 3.98 4.95
C GLN A 68 -11.06 3.27 6.27
N THR A 69 -9.83 2.81 6.48
CA THR A 69 -9.37 2.25 7.75
C THR A 69 -9.46 3.29 8.88
N VAL A 70 -9.03 4.54 8.62
CA VAL A 70 -9.18 5.67 9.56
C VAL A 70 -10.65 5.90 9.91
N GLN A 71 -11.54 5.97 8.91
CA GLN A 71 -12.97 6.16 9.14
C GLN A 71 -13.58 5.03 9.98
N ASN A 72 -13.17 3.79 9.71
CA ASN A 72 -13.62 2.64 10.49
C ASN A 72 -13.14 2.69 11.95
N LEU A 73 -11.92 3.17 12.19
CA LEU A 73 -11.38 3.40 13.54
C LEU A 73 -12.17 4.49 14.26
N GLU A 74 -12.38 5.64 13.61
CA GLU A 74 -13.14 6.76 14.19
C GLU A 74 -14.60 6.41 14.51
N GLN A 75 -15.20 5.47 13.78
CA GLN A 75 -16.55 4.97 14.03
C GLN A 75 -16.61 3.79 15.04
N ASN A 76 -15.51 3.46 15.73
CA ASN A 76 -15.40 2.31 16.66
C ASN A 76 -15.84 0.97 16.04
N ARG A 77 -15.71 0.82 14.71
CA ARG A 77 -16.13 -0.41 14.02
C ARG A 77 -15.24 -1.61 14.33
N TYR A 78 -14.05 -1.38 14.88
CA TYR A 78 -13.15 -2.45 15.34
C TYR A 78 -13.41 -2.88 16.78
N SER A 79 -13.98 -2.01 17.63
CA SER A 79 -14.26 -2.29 19.05
C SER A 79 -15.50 -3.17 19.24
N ASN A 80 -16.47 -3.11 18.31
CA ASN A 80 -17.74 -3.83 18.37
C ASN A 80 -17.73 -5.24 17.74
N ILE A 81 -16.57 -5.79 17.37
CA ILE A 81 -16.51 -7.03 16.57
C ILE A 81 -16.63 -8.29 17.45
N LYS A 82 -17.85 -8.66 17.81
CA LYS A 82 -18.21 -10.09 17.94
C LYS A 82 -18.53 -10.63 16.54
N GLY A 83 -17.52 -11.13 15.82
CA GLY A 83 -17.70 -12.10 14.74
C GLY A 83 -17.75 -11.59 13.29
N THR A 84 -18.09 -10.33 13.00
CA THR A 84 -18.04 -9.78 11.62
C THR A 84 -16.74 -9.04 11.38
N LEU A 85 -15.67 -9.83 11.26
CA LEU A 85 -14.34 -9.40 10.81
C LEU A 85 -14.51 -8.47 9.59
N GLN A 86 -14.04 -7.23 9.65
CA GLN A 86 -13.92 -6.41 8.45
C GLN A 86 -12.97 -7.16 7.50
N ARG A 87 -13.51 -7.85 6.50
CA ARG A 87 -12.75 -8.66 5.53
C ARG A 87 -12.41 -7.76 4.35
N GLY A 88 -11.16 -7.83 3.88
CA GLY A 88 -10.71 -7.10 2.69
C GLY A 88 -9.66 -6.03 2.99
N THR A 89 -9.67 -4.98 2.18
CA THR A 89 -8.56 -4.01 2.06
C THR A 89 -8.49 -3.01 3.22
N THR A 90 -9.54 -2.93 4.03
CA THR A 90 -9.61 -2.08 5.23
C THR A 90 -9.42 -2.88 6.52
N SER A 91 -9.12 -4.18 6.42
CA SER A 91 -8.81 -5.00 7.58
C SER A 91 -7.43 -4.61 8.14
N LEU A 92 -7.31 -4.49 9.47
CA LEU A 92 -6.01 -4.19 10.10
C LEU A 92 -4.95 -5.25 9.74
N ALA A 93 -5.37 -6.50 9.56
CA ALA A 93 -4.50 -7.58 9.08
C ALA A 93 -3.95 -7.30 7.67
N TYR A 94 -4.78 -6.87 6.72
CA TYR A 94 -4.30 -6.49 5.39
C TYR A 94 -3.35 -5.29 5.44
N ILE A 95 -3.70 -4.26 6.21
CA ILE A 95 -2.86 -3.06 6.35
C ILE A 95 -1.46 -3.44 6.87
N HIS A 96 -1.39 -4.22 7.96
CA HIS A 96 -0.13 -4.61 8.57
C HIS A 96 0.65 -5.66 7.78
N MET A 97 -0.01 -6.69 7.25
CA MET A 97 0.69 -7.82 6.64
C MET A 97 1.03 -7.58 5.17
N VAL A 98 0.27 -6.74 4.47
CA VAL A 98 0.41 -6.55 3.01
C VAL A 98 0.77 -5.11 2.66
N LEU A 99 -0.09 -4.16 3.02
CA LEU A 99 0.01 -2.79 2.50
C LEU A 99 1.28 -2.10 3.00
N LEU A 100 1.53 -2.09 4.32
CA LEU A 100 2.72 -1.44 4.88
C LEU A 100 4.04 -2.07 4.40
N PRO A 101 4.22 -3.41 4.42
CA PRO A 101 5.46 -4.02 3.94
C PRO A 101 5.71 -3.80 2.44
N MET A 102 4.65 -3.79 1.63
CA MET A 102 4.74 -3.56 0.18
C MET A 102 5.08 -2.10 -0.11
N LEU A 103 4.36 -1.15 0.49
CA LEU A 103 4.62 0.29 0.37
C LEU A 103 6.04 0.63 0.82
N SER A 104 6.47 0.12 1.98
CA SER A 104 7.83 0.33 2.49
C SER A 104 8.90 -0.15 1.52
N SER A 105 8.73 -1.33 0.94
CA SER A 105 9.70 -1.87 -0.03
C SER A 105 9.75 -1.06 -1.33
N LEU A 106 8.61 -0.54 -1.79
CA LEU A 106 8.54 0.31 -2.97
C LEU A 106 9.25 1.65 -2.74
N LEU A 107 8.95 2.32 -1.62
CA LEU A 107 9.58 3.60 -1.26
C LEU A 107 11.09 3.44 -1.03
N ASP A 108 11.52 2.37 -0.34
CA ASP A 108 12.94 2.06 -0.13
C ASP A 108 13.67 1.88 -1.47
N HIS A 109 13.05 1.18 -2.42
CA HIS A 109 13.62 0.98 -3.75
C HIS A 109 13.68 2.29 -4.56
N LEU A 110 12.64 3.13 -4.52
CA LEU A 110 12.65 4.44 -5.18
C LEU A 110 13.71 5.37 -4.58
N GLY A 111 13.84 5.38 -3.25
CA GLY A 111 14.83 6.19 -2.53
C GLY A 111 16.26 5.78 -2.84
N LYS A 112 16.56 4.46 -2.81
CA LYS A 112 17.89 3.92 -3.12
C LYS A 112 18.37 4.23 -4.53
N ASN A 113 17.46 4.33 -5.49
CA ASN A 113 17.77 4.62 -6.87
C ASN A 113 17.61 6.11 -7.23
N HIS A 114 17.33 6.97 -6.24
CA HIS A 114 17.15 8.41 -6.40
C HIS A 114 16.03 8.85 -7.37
N TYR A 115 15.08 7.96 -7.67
CA TYR A 115 13.94 8.27 -8.56
C TYR A 115 12.72 8.84 -7.83
N GLY A 116 12.86 9.16 -6.54
CA GLY A 116 11.77 9.73 -5.75
C GLY A 116 11.23 11.03 -6.38
N VAL A 117 12.12 11.96 -6.76
CA VAL A 117 11.72 13.25 -7.34
C VAL A 117 11.05 13.05 -8.70
N ASP A 118 11.61 12.17 -9.53
CA ASP A 118 11.05 11.88 -10.85
C ASP A 118 9.70 11.16 -10.77
N VAL A 119 9.46 10.33 -9.75
CA VAL A 119 8.19 9.57 -9.65
C VAL A 119 7.12 10.37 -8.90
N PHE A 120 7.48 11.11 -7.86
CA PHE A 120 6.54 11.86 -7.01
C PHE A 120 6.25 13.26 -7.54
N GLU A 121 5.62 13.32 -8.71
CA GLU A 121 5.03 14.55 -9.24
C GLU A 121 3.50 14.47 -9.27
N ASN A 122 2.83 15.62 -9.18
CA ASN A 122 1.39 15.78 -9.36
C ASN A 122 0.54 14.85 -8.46
N GLU A 123 -0.33 14.05 -9.07
CA GLU A 123 -1.31 13.20 -8.39
C GLU A 123 -0.67 12.12 -7.49
N ILE A 124 0.51 11.61 -7.86
CA ILE A 124 1.23 10.62 -7.04
C ILE A 124 1.70 11.26 -5.74
N GLN A 125 2.17 12.50 -5.82
CA GLN A 125 2.58 13.27 -4.65
C GLN A 125 1.40 13.54 -3.71
N LEU A 126 0.25 13.94 -4.27
CA LEU A 126 -0.98 14.15 -3.50
C LEU A 126 -1.45 12.86 -2.81
N ALA A 127 -1.43 11.72 -3.51
CA ALA A 127 -1.74 10.42 -2.93
C ALA A 127 -0.73 10.04 -1.82
N GLY A 128 0.55 10.33 -2.01
CA GLY A 128 1.60 10.16 -0.99
C GLY A 128 1.30 10.94 0.30
N TYR A 129 0.88 12.20 0.19
CA TYR A 129 0.50 13.00 1.36
C TYR A 129 -0.74 12.43 2.07
N LYS A 130 -1.75 11.98 1.32
CA LYS A 130 -2.94 11.32 1.90
C LYS A 130 -2.55 10.06 2.68
N ILE A 131 -1.63 9.25 2.15
CA ILE A 131 -1.10 8.07 2.83
C ILE A 131 -0.41 8.46 4.15
N LEU A 132 0.50 9.44 4.12
CA LEU A 132 1.21 9.90 5.31
C LEU A 132 0.25 10.42 6.39
N ASN A 133 -0.74 11.23 5.98
CA ASN A 133 -1.75 11.74 6.90
C ASN A 133 -2.57 10.61 7.53
N ALA A 134 -3.03 9.63 6.73
CA ALA A 134 -3.78 8.50 7.25
C ALA A 134 -2.94 7.66 8.24
N LEU A 135 -1.67 7.41 7.94
CA LEU A 135 -0.75 6.70 8.85
C LEU A 135 -0.53 7.46 10.16
N TRP A 136 -0.40 8.80 10.09
CA TRP A 136 -0.29 9.62 11.28
C TRP A 136 -1.55 9.52 12.16
N ILE A 137 -2.75 9.59 11.56
CA ILE A 137 -4.01 9.43 12.29
C ILE A 137 -4.11 8.05 12.93
N ILE A 138 -3.81 6.97 12.18
CA ILE A 138 -3.83 5.60 12.71
C ILE A 138 -2.85 5.47 13.89
N GLY A 139 -1.63 6.00 13.76
CA GLY A 139 -0.59 5.89 14.78
C GLY A 139 -0.84 6.73 16.03
N THR A 140 -1.50 7.89 15.90
CA THR A 140 -1.76 8.80 17.03
C THR A 140 -3.11 8.55 17.70
N LYS A 141 -4.18 8.32 16.92
CA LYS A 141 -5.52 8.07 17.45
C LYS A 141 -5.76 6.59 17.78
N GLY A 142 -4.96 5.66 17.26
CA GLY A 142 -5.08 4.22 17.55
C GLY A 142 -5.08 3.89 19.05
N ARG A 143 -4.30 4.60 19.86
CA ARG A 143 -4.26 4.40 21.33
C ARG A 143 -5.54 4.84 22.03
N THR A 144 -6.18 5.92 21.57
CA THR A 144 -7.44 6.41 22.15
C THR A 144 -8.65 5.50 21.89
N PHE A 145 -8.57 4.59 20.91
CA PHE A 145 -9.62 3.61 20.62
C PHE A 145 -9.47 2.27 21.38
N VAL A 146 -8.29 1.98 21.93
CA VAL A 146 -8.01 0.75 22.70
C VAL A 146 -8.39 0.93 24.18
N ASP A 147 -8.31 2.16 24.70
CA ASP A 147 -8.57 2.50 26.11
C ASP A 147 -10.01 3.00 26.39
N ARG A 148 -10.98 2.76 25.51
CA ARG A 148 -12.38 3.18 25.67
C ARG A 148 -13.38 2.05 25.56
#